data_AF-A0A564UJU8-F1
#
_entry.id   AF-A0A564UJU8-F1
#
_cell.length_a   1.000
_cell.length_b   1.000
_cell.length_c   1.000
_cell.angle_alpha   90.00
_cell.angle_beta   90.00
_cell.angle_gamma   90.00
#
_symmetry.space_group_name_H-M   'P 1'
#
loop_
_entity.id
_entity.type
_entity.pdbx_description
1 polymer ?
#
loop_
_entity_poly.entity_id
_entity_poly.type
_entity_poly.pdbx_seq_one_letter_code
_entity_poly.pdbx_strand_id
1 'polypeptide(L)'
;MNIVTGKLMPDEGKVEWSKNVHAGYLDQHAVLEKGMTIGGVLKSAFDPLLQKEQRMNEICDQLGDTDSEQMEQLMEELGTIQDELTLHDFYTIDAKVEEVARALGLLDFGLERDVTDLSGGQRTKVF
;
A
#
# COMPACT_ATOMS: atom_id res chain seq x y z
N MET A 1 -6.68 28.43 27.52
CA MET A 1 -6.53 29.04 26.19
C MET A 1 -5.99 27.98 25.26
N ASN A 2 -6.86 27.42 24.43
CA ASN A 2 -6.49 26.61 23.28
C ASN A 2 -6.01 27.54 22.18
N ILE A 3 -4.71 27.54 21.90
CA ILE A 3 -4.11 28.20 20.73
C ILE A 3 -2.85 27.39 20.39
N VAL A 4 -2.61 26.86 19.19
CA VAL A 4 -3.35 26.65 17.94
C VAL A 4 -2.49 25.59 17.24
N THR A 5 -3.07 24.41 16.96
CA THR A 5 -2.59 23.38 16.02
C THR A 5 -1.06 23.29 15.85
N GLY A 6 -0.41 22.57 16.76
CA GLY A 6 1.03 22.22 16.69
C GLY A 6 1.36 21.25 15.55
N LYS A 7 1.01 21.62 14.31
CA LYS A 7 1.55 21.07 13.06
C LYS A 7 3.03 21.45 12.98
N LEU A 8 3.85 20.79 13.78
CA LEU A 8 5.27 20.68 13.52
C LEU A 8 5.40 19.68 12.38
N MET A 9 5.47 20.21 11.15
CA MET A 9 6.02 19.47 10.02
C MET A 9 7.44 19.06 10.38
N PRO A 10 7.82 17.78 10.33
CA PRO A 10 9.22 17.43 10.27
C PRO A 10 9.72 17.77 8.86
N ASP A 11 10.73 18.62 8.82
CA ASP A 11 11.54 18.87 7.63
C ASP A 11 12.32 17.60 7.24
N GLU A 12 12.39 17.38 5.92
CA GLU A 12 13.26 16.46 5.17
C GLU A 12 12.93 14.95 5.13
N GLY A 13 12.34 14.56 3.99
CA GLY A 13 12.27 13.18 3.50
C GLY A 13 11.69 13.15 2.08
N LYS A 14 12.46 13.57 1.07
CA LYS A 14 12.04 13.43 -0.34
C LYS A 14 12.55 12.09 -0.88
N VAL A 15 11.72 11.06 -0.83
CA VAL A 15 11.97 9.81 -1.56
C VAL A 15 11.47 10.00 -2.99
N GLU A 16 12.38 10.21 -3.94
CA GLU A 16 12.04 10.24 -5.37
C GLU A 16 11.83 8.81 -5.87
N TRP A 17 10.56 8.46 -6.09
CA TRP A 17 10.18 7.19 -6.69
C TRP A 17 10.23 7.28 -8.23
N SER A 18 10.46 6.14 -8.88
CA SER A 18 10.39 5.98 -10.34
C SER A 18 9.12 6.61 -10.93
N LYS A 19 9.24 7.22 -12.12
CA LYS A 19 8.23 8.10 -12.77
C LYS A 19 6.80 7.57 -12.92
N ASN A 20 6.53 6.29 -12.65
CA ASN A 20 5.21 5.66 -12.73
C ASN A 20 4.61 5.26 -11.37
N VAL A 21 5.38 5.39 -10.28
CA VAL A 21 4.83 5.38 -8.92
C VAL A 21 4.39 6.82 -8.68
N HIS A 22 3.08 7.06 -8.81
CA HIS A 22 2.50 8.31 -8.33
C HIS A 22 3.05 8.55 -6.93
N ALA A 23 3.58 9.76 -6.69
CA ALA A 23 4.15 10.15 -5.41
C ALA A 23 3.12 9.88 -4.32
N GLY A 24 3.18 8.67 -3.76
CA GLY A 24 2.37 8.22 -2.66
C GLY A 24 2.93 8.97 -1.48
N TYR A 25 2.36 10.15 -1.26
CA TYR A 25 2.43 10.84 0.00
C TYR A 25 2.04 9.78 1.03
N LEU A 26 3.03 9.22 1.72
CA LEU A 26 2.77 8.35 2.84
C LEU A 26 1.91 9.20 3.76
N ASP A 27 0.67 8.76 3.98
CA ASP A 27 -0.33 9.63 4.60
C ASP A 27 0.24 10.05 5.96
N GLN A 28 0.52 11.35 6.13
CA GLN A 28 1.03 11.88 7.40
C GLN A 28 0.02 11.69 8.56
N HIS A 29 -1.19 11.21 8.24
CA HIS A 29 -2.25 10.83 9.17
C HIS A 29 -2.41 9.32 9.30
N ALA A 30 -1.56 8.51 8.65
CA ALA A 30 -1.53 7.08 8.88
C ALA A 30 -1.41 6.85 10.39
N VAL A 31 -2.40 6.21 10.99
CA VAL A 31 -2.33 5.89 12.42
C VAL A 31 -1.61 4.56 12.49
N LEU A 32 -0.38 4.55 13.00
CA LEU A 32 0.32 3.30 13.30
C LEU A 32 -0.37 2.65 14.51
N GLU A 33 -1.25 1.70 14.22
CA GLU A 33 -1.99 0.93 15.20
C GLU A 33 -1.30 -0.39 15.52
N LYS A 34 -1.61 -0.92 16.71
CA LYS A 34 -1.16 -2.25 17.12
C LYS A 34 -1.76 -3.30 16.18
N GLY A 35 -0.94 -4.22 15.70
CA GLY A 35 -1.30 -5.24 14.73
C GLY A 35 -0.93 -4.87 13.29
N MET A 36 -0.54 -3.62 13.02
CA MET A 36 0.02 -3.25 11.72
C MET A 36 1.49 -3.66 11.66
N THR A 37 1.88 -4.30 10.56
CA THR A 37 3.28 -4.64 10.30
C THR A 37 3.96 -3.52 9.53
N ILE A 38 5.29 -3.42 9.63
CA ILE A 38 6.08 -2.45 8.85
C ILE A 38 5.76 -2.57 7.35
N GLY A 39 5.72 -3.81 6.84
CA GLY A 39 5.38 -4.11 5.46
C GLY A 39 3.94 -3.69 5.12
N GLY A 40 2.99 -3.93 6.03
CA GLY A 40 1.59 -3.51 5.85
C GLY A 40 1.44 -2.00 5.68
N VAL A 41 2.17 -1.21 6.48
CA VAL A 41 2.14 0.26 6.35
C VAL A 41 2.79 0.73 5.06
N LEU A 42 3.92 0.14 4.65
CA LEU A 42 4.53 0.49 3.37
C LEU A 42 3.65 0.09 2.18
N LYS A 43 2.91 -1.02 2.30
CA LYS A 43 1.94 -1.48 1.29
C LYS A 43 0.67 -0.61 1.23
N SER A 44 0.30 0.09 2.31
CA SER A 44 -0.95 0.87 2.33
C SER A 44 -0.96 2.04 1.34
N ALA A 45 0.23 2.49 0.91
CA ALA A 45 0.36 3.44 -0.20
C ALA A 45 -0.24 2.92 -1.52
N PHE A 46 -0.46 1.60 -1.63
CA PHE A 46 -1.01 0.93 -2.81
C PHE A 46 -2.41 0.34 -2.56
N ASP A 47 -3.10 0.73 -1.47
CA ASP A 47 -4.44 0.25 -1.12
C ASP A 47 -5.45 0.26 -2.30
N PRO A 48 -5.50 1.29 -3.17
CA PRO A 48 -6.41 1.27 -4.31
C PRO A 48 -6.15 0.11 -5.30
N LEU A 49 -4.89 -0.30 -5.45
CA LEU A 49 -4.53 -1.43 -6.31
C LEU A 49 -4.76 -2.76 -5.59
N LEU A 50 -4.51 -2.84 -4.29
CA LEU A 50 -4.82 -4.02 -3.48
C LEU A 50 -6.32 -4.32 -3.47
N GLN A 51 -7.16 -3.29 -3.39
CA GLN A 51 -8.63 -3.44 -3.50
C GLN A 51 -9.06 -3.95 -4.88
N LYS A 52 -8.38 -3.54 -5.95
CA LYS A 52 -8.63 -4.05 -7.31
C LYS A 52 -8.23 -5.51 -7.44
N GLU A 53 -7.10 -5.92 -6.86
CA GLU A 53 -6.69 -7.32 -6.80
C GLU A 53 -7.69 -8.17 -6.01
N GLN A 54 -8.17 -7.66 -4.87
CA GLN A 54 -9.22 -8.33 -4.11
C GLN A 54 -10.49 -8.52 -4.95
N ARG A 55 -10.94 -7.47 -5.66
CA ARG A 55 -12.09 -7.56 -6.56
C ARG A 55 -11.87 -8.57 -7.69
N MET A 56 -10.67 -8.62 -8.27
CA MET A 56 -10.28 -9.60 -9.27
C MET A 56 -10.46 -11.04 -8.75
N ASN A 57 -10.01 -11.31 -7.52
CA ASN A 57 -10.16 -12.62 -6.88
C ASN A 57 -11.64 -12.95 -6.61
N GLU A 58 -12.43 -12.00 -6.12
CA GLU A 58 -13.87 -12.17 -5.91
C GLU A 58 -14.61 -12.49 -7.21
N ILE A 59 -14.21 -11.88 -8.33
CA ILE A 59 -14.76 -12.19 -9.65
C ILE A 59 -14.41 -13.64 -10.03
N CYS A 60 -13.15 -14.04 -9.87
CA CYS A 60 -12.72 -15.42 -10.13
C CYS A 60 -13.52 -16.46 -9.33
N ASP A 61 -13.81 -16.17 -8.07
CA ASP A 61 -14.64 -17.03 -7.22
C ASP A 61 -16.10 -17.09 -7.71
N GLN A 62 -16.65 -15.97 -8.17
CA GLN A 62 -18.04 -15.89 -8.69
C GLN A 62 -18.22 -16.59 -10.04
N LEU A 63 -17.18 -16.67 -10.88
CA LEU A 63 -17.26 -17.29 -12.21
C LEU A 63 -17.71 -18.76 -12.18
N GLY A 64 -17.52 -19.47 -11.06
CA GLY A 64 -17.93 -20.86 -10.90
C GLY A 64 -19.45 -21.08 -10.76
N ASP A 65 -20.18 -20.07 -10.29
CA ASP A 65 -21.59 -20.18 -9.87
C ASP A 65 -22.56 -19.28 -10.65
N THR A 66 -22.06 -18.50 -11.61
CA THR A 66 -22.80 -17.45 -12.32
C THR A 66 -23.37 -17.92 -13.67
N ASP A 67 -24.48 -17.30 -14.11
CA ASP A 67 -25.07 -17.56 -15.43
C ASP A 67 -24.28 -16.93 -16.60
N SER A 68 -24.62 -17.30 -17.84
CA SER A 68 -23.84 -16.90 -19.02
C SER A 68 -23.82 -15.39 -19.29
N GLU A 69 -24.90 -14.66 -18.94
CA GLU A 69 -24.98 -13.22 -19.18
C GLU A 69 -24.14 -12.46 -18.15
N GLN A 70 -24.21 -12.88 -16.90
CA GLN A 70 -23.48 -12.29 -15.79
C GLN A 70 -21.98 -12.70 -15.84
N MET A 71 -21.66 -13.86 -16.43
CA MET A 71 -20.28 -14.29 -16.70
C MET A 71 -19.57 -13.35 -17.68
N GLU A 72 -20.23 -12.93 -18.76
CA GLU A 72 -19.65 -12.03 -19.76
C GLU A 72 -19.29 -10.67 -19.14
N GLN A 73 -20.19 -10.12 -18.33
CA GLN A 73 -19.96 -8.87 -17.59
C GLN A 73 -18.78 -8.98 -16.61
N LEU A 74 -18.72 -10.07 -15.84
CA LEU A 74 -17.64 -10.33 -14.90
C LEU A 74 -16.29 -10.49 -15.62
N MET A 75 -16.26 -11.15 -16.78
CA MET A 75 -15.03 -11.27 -17.57
C MET A 75 -14.54 -9.94 -18.14
N GLU A 76 -15.45 -9.04 -18.55
CA GLU A 76 -15.08 -7.69 -19.00
C GLU A 76 -14.49 -6.84 -17.85
N GLU A 77 -15.12 -6.90 -16.67
CA GLU A 77 -14.60 -6.25 -15.46
C GLU A 77 -13.23 -6.81 -15.07
N LEU A 78 -13.07 -8.14 -15.09
CA LEU A 78 -11.81 -8.82 -14.80
C LEU A 78 -10.68 -8.36 -15.73
N GLY A 79 -10.95 -8.27 -17.03
CA GLY A 79 -9.98 -7.78 -18.02
C GLY A 79 -9.55 -6.34 -17.77
N THR A 80 -10.52 -5.46 -17.49
CA THR A 80 -10.25 -4.05 -17.17
C THR A 80 -9.37 -3.91 -15.92
N ILE A 81 -9.68 -4.66 -14.86
CA ILE A 81 -8.89 -4.67 -13.63
C ILE A 81 -7.47 -5.18 -13.90
N GLN A 82 -7.33 -6.27 -14.67
CA GLN A 82 -6.02 -6.84 -14.99
C GLN A 82 -5.13 -5.86 -15.77
N ASP A 83 -5.70 -5.13 -16.72
CA ASP A 83 -5.01 -4.10 -17.49
C ASP A 83 -4.54 -2.96 -16.59
N GLU A 84 -5.38 -2.48 -15.67
CA GLU A 84 -5.01 -1.45 -14.71
C GLU A 84 -3.89 -1.90 -13.76
N LEU A 85 -3.99 -3.11 -13.19
CA LEU A 85 -2.95 -3.67 -12.32
C LEU A 85 -1.62 -3.80 -13.06
N THR A 86 -1.66 -4.23 -14.33
CA THR A 86 -0.47 -4.36 -15.17
C THR A 86 0.13 -2.99 -15.48
N LEU A 87 -0.69 -2.00 -15.84
CA LEU A 87 -0.25 -0.63 -16.14
C LEU A 87 0.44 0.03 -14.93
N HIS A 88 0.01 -0.30 -13.72
CA HIS A 88 0.56 0.23 -12.47
C HIS A 88 1.69 -0.62 -11.87
N ASP A 89 2.23 -1.59 -12.62
CA ASP A 89 3.27 -2.51 -12.18
C ASP A 89 2.93 -3.22 -10.85
N PHE A 90 1.65 -3.55 -10.63
CA PHE A 90 1.15 -4.05 -9.34
C PHE A 90 1.96 -5.25 -8.82
N TYR A 91 2.27 -6.21 -9.69
CA TYR A 91 3.02 -7.43 -9.34
C TYR A 91 4.47 -7.16 -8.91
N THR A 92 4.96 -5.93 -9.02
CA THR A 92 6.28 -5.51 -8.52
C THR A 92 6.23 -4.79 -7.18
N ILE A 93 5.03 -4.53 -6.63
CA ILE A 93 4.86 -3.76 -5.40
C ILE A 93 5.61 -4.39 -4.24
N ASP A 94 5.59 -5.73 -4.09
CA ASP A 94 6.33 -6.39 -3.02
C ASP A 94 7.83 -6.10 -3.09
N ALA A 95 8.41 -6.16 -4.30
CA ALA A 95 9.82 -5.81 -4.51
C ALA A 95 10.10 -4.32 -4.23
N LYS A 96 9.19 -3.42 -4.64
CA LYS A 96 9.28 -1.97 -4.37
C LYS A 96 9.21 -1.66 -2.88
N VAL A 97 8.33 -2.34 -2.14
CA VAL A 97 8.20 -2.22 -0.67
C VAL A 97 9.47 -2.71 0.02
N GLU A 98 10.02 -3.84 -0.42
CA GLU A 98 11.27 -4.36 0.12
C GLU A 98 12.45 -3.41 -0.14
N GLU A 99 12.55 -2.85 -1.35
CA GLU A 99 13.58 -1.88 -1.72
C GLU A 99 13.55 -0.65 -0.82
N VAL A 100 12.36 -0.15 -0.51
CA VAL A 100 12.20 1.03 0.35
C VAL A 100 12.38 0.73 1.82
N ALA A 101 11.92 -0.41 2.30
CA ALA A 101 12.29 -0.88 3.62
C ALA A 101 13.81 -1.00 3.78
N ARG A 102 14.52 -1.48 2.74
CA ARG A 102 15.99 -1.52 2.73
C ARG A 102 16.59 -0.11 2.75
N ALA A 103 16.11 0.81 1.92
CA ALA A 103 16.62 2.18 1.83
C ALA A 103 16.45 2.95 3.15
N LEU A 104 15.38 2.68 3.90
CA LEU A 104 15.09 3.30 5.20
C LEU A 104 15.83 2.60 6.36
N GLY A 105 16.47 1.45 6.11
CA GLY A 105 17.11 0.62 7.12
C GLY A 105 16.10 -0.10 8.02
N LEU A 106 14.91 -0.40 7.48
CA LEU A 106 13.83 -1.10 8.18
C LEU A 106 13.86 -2.62 7.97
N LEU A 107 14.53 -3.09 6.91
CA LEU A 107 14.61 -4.51 6.58
C LEU A 107 15.22 -5.35 7.71
N ASP A 108 16.17 -4.79 8.46
CA ASP A 108 16.84 -5.43 9.60
C ASP A 108 15.89 -5.75 10.76
N PHE A 109 14.74 -5.07 10.84
CA PHE A 109 13.72 -5.33 11.86
C PHE A 109 12.70 -6.38 11.41
N GLY A 110 12.67 -6.71 10.12
CA GLY A 110 11.68 -7.58 9.48
C GLY A 110 10.38 -6.85 9.16
N LEU A 111 9.84 -7.08 7.95
CA LEU A 111 8.60 -6.45 7.49
C LEU A 111 7.37 -6.87 8.30
N GLU A 112 7.40 -8.07 8.89
CA GLU A 112 6.33 -8.64 9.70
C GLU A 112 6.29 -8.08 11.14
N ARG A 113 7.27 -7.26 11.53
CA ARG A 113 7.32 -6.69 12.87
C ARG A 113 6.20 -5.68 13.07
N ASP A 114 5.60 -5.71 14.26
CA ASP A 114 4.59 -4.74 14.66
C ASP A 114 5.22 -3.34 14.76
N VAL A 115 4.56 -2.34 14.18
CA VAL A 115 5.02 -0.95 14.17
C VAL A 115 5.07 -0.31 15.56
N THR A 116 4.37 -0.87 16.54
CA THR A 116 4.44 -0.44 17.95
C THR A 116 5.70 -0.91 18.67
N ASP A 117 6.40 -1.92 18.12
CA ASP A 117 7.69 -2.40 18.64
C ASP A 117 8.89 -1.57 18.15
N LEU A 118 8.63 -0.52 17.36
CA LEU A 118 9.62 0.43 16.87
C LEU A 118 9.78 1.61 17.82
N SER A 119 11.02 2.06 18.02
CA SER A 119 11.32 3.32 18.70
C SER A 119 10.74 4.51 17.94
N GLY A 120 10.54 5.66 18.61
CA GLY A 120 9.95 6.85 18.00
C GLY A 120 10.65 7.28 16.70
N GLY A 121 11.98 7.29 16.67
CA GLY A 121 12.75 7.63 15.45
C GLY A 121 12.66 6.57 14.35
N GLN A 122 12.42 5.30 14.68
CA GLN A 122 12.15 4.25 13.69
C GLN A 122 10.73 4.37 13.13
N ARG A 123 9.74 4.70 13.97
CA ARG A 123 8.36 4.96 13.51
C ARG A 123 8.32 6.14 12.54
N THR A 124 9.08 7.20 12.78
CA THR A 124 9.20 8.33 11.84
C THR A 124 9.74 7.94 10.47
N LYS A 125 10.53 6.86 10.35
CA LYS A 125 10.99 6.36 9.04
C LYS A 125 9.94 5.55 8.29
N VAL A 126 8.97 4.98 9.01
CA VAL A 126 7.81 4.28 8.45
C VAL A 126 6.71 5.27 8.06
N PHE A 127 6.88 6.55 8.41
CA PHE A 127 6.01 7.69 8.10
C PHE A 127 6.55 8.55 6.97
#